data_AF-A0A5C7Z422-F1
#
_entry.id   AF-A0A5C7Z422-F1
#
_cell.length_a   1.000
_cell.length_b   1.000
_cell.length_c   1.000
_cell.angle_alpha   90.00
_cell.angle_beta   90.00
_cell.angle_gamma   90.00
#
_symmetry.space_group_name_H-M   'P 1'
#
loop_
_entity.id
_entity.type
_entity.pdbx_description
1 polymer ?
#
loop_
_entity_poly.entity_id
_entity_poly.type
_entity_poly.pdbx_seq_one_letter_code
_entity_poly.pdbx_strand_id
1 'polypeptide(L)'
;MKLKHFLNLSLIGLLLMSCQSEENEVIQDTSQNLAKSSPLTNLISRVSQNPTSTDNVLDNSSCFSVVLPATVIVNGQNIVVSNQADYQTVQDAIDAFSNDDDIVNFVYPITVQFQNFTTLVVQNSDVLDDIMDDCGEDDGFDEIECINFNFPIVVNIYNANNQLAETISITNNVQLYNFLESLEDNEYIAIQYPISVTNSNNQTIVISNNDQFEDVIEDAIDDCDDDSQSPGGNGNLSAILTDGIWYVSYFYDDTNQTSMYAGYTFTFNSNGTSQAMSNGNFLNGSWSNYMDGAEEKIELDYDGSILDELEDDWEVIEYSSTQIRLKDVSGGNGGTDYLYLSKN
;
A
#
# COMPACT_ATOMS: atom_id res chain seq x y z
N MET A 1 -51.34 72.58 2.60
CA MET A 1 -50.04 72.11 3.13
C MET A 1 -50.04 70.59 3.07
N LYS A 2 -49.17 70.04 2.20
CA LYS A 2 -48.60 68.67 2.22
C LYS A 2 -49.55 67.49 2.43
N LEU A 3 -50.25 67.12 1.37
CA LEU A 3 -50.78 65.77 1.13
C LEU A 3 -50.36 65.38 -0.30
N LYS A 4 -49.94 64.13 -0.51
CA LYS A 4 -49.22 63.55 -1.68
C LYS A 4 -47.70 63.64 -1.55
N HIS A 5 -47.07 62.49 -1.27
CA HIS A 5 -45.66 62.10 -1.52
C HIS A 5 -45.07 61.16 -0.43
N PHE A 6 -45.90 60.46 0.36
CA PHE A 6 -45.37 59.49 1.34
C PHE A 6 -46.05 58.12 1.31
N LEU A 7 -46.68 57.77 0.19
CA LEU A 7 -47.33 56.48 0.00
C LEU A 7 -46.96 55.88 -1.36
N ASN A 8 -45.66 55.79 -1.62
CA ASN A 8 -45.09 55.02 -2.74
C ASN A 8 -43.56 54.83 -2.57
N LEU A 9 -43.09 54.74 -1.32
CA LEU A 9 -41.68 54.49 -1.02
C LEU A 9 -41.50 53.43 0.07
N SER A 10 -42.42 52.47 0.15
CA SER A 10 -42.30 51.32 1.07
C SER A 10 -42.37 49.98 0.34
N LEU A 11 -42.42 49.96 -1.00
CA LEU A 11 -42.50 48.73 -1.81
C LEU A 11 -41.25 48.48 -2.68
N ILE A 12 -40.21 49.30 -2.55
CA ILE A 12 -38.94 49.15 -3.29
C ILE A 12 -37.78 48.74 -2.36
N GLY A 13 -38.03 48.59 -1.06
CA GLY A 13 -37.01 48.16 -0.07
C GLY A 13 -36.90 46.65 0.14
N LEU A 14 -37.74 45.83 -0.52
CA LEU A 14 -37.83 44.38 -0.29
C LEU A 14 -37.18 43.51 -1.39
N LEU A 15 -36.42 44.10 -2.30
CA LEU A 15 -35.76 43.37 -3.40
C LEU A 15 -34.22 43.38 -3.32
N LEU A 16 -33.62 43.76 -2.19
CA LEU A 16 -32.16 43.87 -2.04
C LEU A 16 -31.52 42.85 -1.09
N MET A 17 -32.18 41.75 -0.76
CA MET A 17 -31.60 40.72 0.12
C MET A 17 -31.96 39.31 -0.35
N SER A 18 -31.46 38.88 -1.50
CA SER A 18 -31.28 37.44 -1.79
C SER A 18 -30.35 37.22 -3.00
N CYS A 19 -29.12 37.70 -2.90
CA CYS A 19 -28.02 36.84 -3.32
C CYS A 19 -27.37 36.40 -2.02
N GLN A 20 -28.01 35.45 -1.33
CA GLN A 20 -27.23 34.61 -0.44
C GLN A 20 -26.28 33.88 -1.40
N SER A 21 -24.98 34.11 -1.27
CA SER A 21 -24.03 33.11 -1.75
C SER A 21 -24.44 31.83 -1.02
N GLU A 22 -25.00 30.87 -1.75
CA GLU A 22 -25.17 29.53 -1.24
C GLU A 22 -23.78 29.08 -0.83
N GLU A 23 -23.50 29.16 0.47
CA GLU A 23 -22.41 28.43 1.07
C GLU A 23 -22.92 26.99 0.99
N ASN A 24 -22.56 26.29 -0.09
CA ASN A 24 -22.69 24.86 -0.10
C ASN A 24 -21.81 24.39 1.06
N GLU A 25 -22.44 24.01 2.18
CA GLU A 25 -21.83 23.03 3.06
C GLU A 25 -21.62 21.80 2.18
N VAL A 26 -20.42 21.70 1.61
CA VAL A 26 -19.94 20.45 1.05
C VAL A 26 -19.79 19.57 2.27
N ILE A 27 -20.78 18.71 2.50
CA ILE A 27 -20.60 17.54 3.35
C ILE A 27 -19.54 16.72 2.62
N GLN A 28 -18.27 16.96 2.96
CA GLN A 28 -17.19 16.11 2.51
C GLN A 28 -17.38 14.79 3.23
N ASP A 29 -17.82 13.78 2.50
CA ASP A 29 -17.62 12.42 2.93
C ASP A 29 -16.11 12.15 2.80
N THR A 30 -15.39 12.33 3.92
CA THR A 30 -13.94 12.14 3.97
C THR A 30 -13.56 10.68 3.84
N SER A 31 -14.48 9.74 4.11
CA SER A 31 -14.21 8.29 4.00
C SER A 31 -13.95 7.84 2.55
N GLN A 32 -14.45 8.59 1.57
CA GLN A 32 -14.36 8.22 0.16
C GLN A 32 -13.23 8.93 -0.60
N ASN A 33 -12.45 9.78 0.08
CA ASN A 33 -11.30 10.46 -0.52
C ASN A 33 -10.02 9.70 -0.18
N LEU A 34 -9.18 9.48 -1.19
CA LEU A 34 -7.89 8.84 -1.04
C LEU A 34 -6.78 9.83 -1.33
N ALA A 35 -5.74 9.80 -0.51
CA ALA A 35 -4.48 10.49 -0.75
C ALA A 35 -3.44 9.49 -1.27
N LYS A 36 -2.30 9.99 -1.76
CA LYS A 36 -1.17 9.13 -2.17
C LYS A 36 -0.78 8.10 -1.10
N SER A 37 -0.77 8.51 0.17
CA SER A 37 -0.37 7.66 1.30
C SER A 37 -1.51 6.81 1.87
N SER A 38 -2.70 6.84 1.28
CA SER A 38 -3.82 6.03 1.80
C SER A 38 -3.54 4.53 1.59
N PRO A 39 -3.84 3.66 2.57
CA PRO A 39 -3.72 2.20 2.46
C PRO A 39 -4.31 1.63 1.16
N LEU A 40 -5.58 1.93 0.88
CA LEU A 40 -6.23 1.53 -0.35
C LEU A 40 -5.52 2.03 -1.63
N THR A 41 -4.87 3.20 -1.61
CA THR A 41 -4.10 3.66 -2.79
C THR A 41 -2.86 2.80 -3.02
N ASN A 42 -2.17 2.38 -1.96
CA ASN A 42 -1.05 1.44 -2.05
C ASN A 42 -1.50 0.06 -2.56
N LEU A 43 -2.61 -0.47 -2.03
CA LEU A 43 -3.20 -1.72 -2.48
C LEU A 43 -3.58 -1.68 -3.98
N ILE A 44 -4.26 -0.63 -4.43
CA ILE A 44 -4.62 -0.47 -5.85
C ILE A 44 -3.35 -0.37 -6.71
N SER A 45 -2.31 0.33 -6.24
CA SER A 45 -1.02 0.41 -6.94
C SER A 45 -0.45 -0.99 -7.16
N ARG A 46 -0.34 -1.81 -6.10
CA ARG A 46 0.20 -3.18 -6.15
C ARG A 46 -0.60 -4.13 -7.06
N VAL A 47 -1.92 -3.99 -7.15
CA VAL A 47 -2.73 -4.76 -8.12
C VAL A 47 -2.50 -4.29 -9.56
N SER A 48 -2.24 -2.99 -9.76
CA SER A 48 -2.11 -2.39 -11.09
C SER A 48 -0.69 -2.40 -11.66
N GLN A 49 0.32 -2.72 -10.86
CA GLN A 49 1.72 -2.65 -11.27
C GLN A 49 2.09 -3.75 -12.28
N ASN A 50 3.22 -3.58 -12.96
CA ASN A 50 3.85 -4.67 -13.68
C ASN A 50 4.38 -5.68 -12.65
N PRO A 51 4.07 -6.99 -12.78
CA PRO A 51 4.69 -7.99 -11.93
C PRO A 51 6.21 -8.06 -12.10
N THR A 52 6.91 -8.03 -10.97
CA THR A 52 8.37 -7.95 -10.92
C THR A 52 9.00 -8.90 -9.92
N SER A 53 8.24 -9.56 -9.03
CA SER A 53 8.82 -10.50 -8.05
C SER A 53 8.94 -11.92 -8.57
N THR A 54 8.13 -12.28 -9.56
CA THR A 54 8.04 -13.65 -10.10
C THR A 54 9.38 -14.16 -10.65
N ASP A 55 10.27 -13.27 -11.10
CA ASP A 55 11.58 -13.62 -11.64
C ASP A 55 12.75 -13.35 -10.70
N ASN A 56 12.49 -13.15 -9.40
CA ASN A 56 13.50 -13.00 -8.35
C ASN A 56 14.56 -14.13 -8.36
N VAL A 57 14.25 -15.31 -8.90
CA VAL A 57 15.25 -16.38 -9.11
C VAL A 57 16.39 -15.98 -10.06
N LEU A 58 16.18 -14.97 -10.92
CA LEU A 58 17.14 -14.49 -11.90
C LEU A 58 18.00 -13.35 -11.36
N ASP A 59 17.42 -12.44 -10.58
CA ASP A 59 18.03 -11.16 -10.21
C ASP A 59 17.96 -10.83 -8.71
N ASN A 60 17.23 -11.61 -7.92
CA ASN A 60 17.02 -11.42 -6.49
C ASN A 60 16.48 -10.00 -6.15
N SER A 61 15.60 -9.45 -6.99
CA SER A 61 15.00 -8.14 -6.76
C SER A 61 13.62 -8.01 -7.38
N SER A 62 12.65 -7.50 -6.61
CA SER A 62 11.30 -7.22 -7.10
C SER A 62 11.12 -5.80 -7.64
N CYS A 63 12.23 -5.10 -7.88
CA CYS A 63 12.26 -3.73 -8.38
C CYS A 63 11.94 -3.63 -9.88
N PHE A 64 12.28 -4.68 -10.63
CA PHE A 64 12.01 -4.84 -12.06
C PHE A 64 11.97 -6.32 -12.39
N SER A 65 11.46 -6.67 -13.57
CA SER A 65 11.56 -8.02 -14.13
C SER A 65 12.39 -8.01 -15.41
N VAL A 66 13.05 -9.13 -15.69
CA VAL A 66 13.81 -9.39 -16.91
C VAL A 66 12.87 -9.79 -18.04
N VAL A 67 12.88 -9.00 -19.11
CA VAL A 67 12.13 -9.30 -20.34
C VAL A 67 12.75 -10.50 -21.04
N LEU A 68 12.02 -11.62 -21.05
CA LEU A 68 12.44 -12.86 -21.70
C LEU A 68 12.32 -12.79 -23.24
N PRO A 69 13.19 -13.48 -24.00
CA PRO A 69 14.21 -14.41 -23.51
C PRO A 69 15.49 -13.72 -23.01
N ALA A 70 16.07 -14.27 -21.96
CA ALA A 70 17.38 -13.90 -21.43
C ALA A 70 18.30 -15.13 -21.32
N THR A 71 19.60 -14.91 -21.17
CA THR A 71 20.55 -16.00 -20.91
C THR A 71 21.29 -15.70 -19.63
N VAL A 72 21.33 -16.68 -18.73
CA VAL A 72 22.03 -16.61 -17.45
C VAL A 72 23.12 -17.68 -17.37
N ILE A 73 24.13 -17.41 -16.56
CA ILE A 73 25.20 -18.33 -16.21
C ILE A 73 25.08 -18.62 -14.72
N VAL A 74 24.74 -19.86 -14.39
CA VAL A 74 24.66 -20.37 -13.01
C VAL A 74 25.64 -21.53 -12.89
N ASN A 75 26.55 -21.48 -11.92
CA ASN A 75 27.54 -22.53 -11.69
C ASN A 75 28.35 -22.94 -12.95
N GLY A 76 28.59 -21.97 -13.84
CA GLY A 76 29.30 -22.16 -15.11
C GLY A 76 28.46 -22.76 -16.25
N GLN A 77 27.20 -23.10 -16.01
CA GLN A 77 26.25 -23.56 -17.04
C GLN A 77 25.53 -22.37 -17.67
N ASN A 78 25.47 -22.32 -19.00
CA ASN A 78 24.65 -21.35 -19.72
C ASN A 78 23.22 -21.88 -19.83
N ILE A 79 22.25 -21.10 -19.35
CA ILE A 79 20.82 -21.42 -19.36
C ILE A 79 20.11 -20.33 -20.15
N VAL A 80 19.38 -20.72 -21.19
CA VAL A 80 18.51 -19.79 -21.95
C VAL A 80 17.13 -19.85 -21.31
N VAL A 81 16.73 -18.76 -20.69
CA VAL A 81 15.43 -18.58 -20.04
C VAL A 81 14.50 -17.97 -21.08
N SER A 82 13.63 -18.79 -21.67
CA SER A 82 12.75 -18.38 -22.76
C SER A 82 11.36 -18.01 -22.28
N ASN A 83 10.94 -18.56 -21.14
CA ASN A 83 9.65 -18.33 -20.50
C ASN A 83 9.74 -18.68 -19.00
N GLN A 84 8.69 -18.37 -18.24
CA GLN A 84 8.62 -18.60 -16.80
C GLN A 84 8.84 -20.07 -16.38
N ALA A 85 8.49 -21.06 -17.22
CA ALA A 85 8.75 -22.47 -16.86
C ALA A 85 10.25 -22.79 -16.77
N ASP A 86 11.10 -21.97 -17.38
CA ASP A 86 12.56 -22.13 -17.30
C ASP A 86 13.13 -21.62 -15.97
N TYR A 87 12.35 -20.92 -15.13
CA TYR A 87 12.76 -20.46 -13.79
C TYR A 87 13.13 -21.63 -12.88
N GLN A 88 12.36 -22.73 -12.95
CA GLN A 88 12.71 -23.95 -12.23
C GLN A 88 14.06 -24.52 -12.68
N THR A 89 14.43 -24.36 -13.96
CA THR A 89 15.74 -24.83 -14.45
C THR A 89 16.88 -24.00 -13.88
N VAL A 90 16.65 -22.71 -13.64
CA VAL A 90 17.62 -21.83 -12.96
C VAL A 90 17.71 -22.21 -11.48
N GLN A 91 16.57 -22.38 -10.79
CA GLN A 91 16.53 -22.82 -9.40
C GLN A 91 17.23 -24.16 -9.18
N ASP A 92 16.94 -25.16 -10.02
CA ASP A 92 17.60 -26.47 -9.96
C ASP A 92 19.12 -26.38 -10.16
N ALA A 93 19.58 -25.39 -10.93
CA ALA A 93 21.01 -25.15 -11.17
C ALA A 93 21.69 -24.45 -9.99
N ILE A 94 20.97 -23.59 -9.26
CA ILE A 94 21.39 -22.99 -8.00
C ILE A 94 21.52 -24.11 -6.95
N ASP A 95 20.46 -24.88 -6.73
CA ASP A 95 20.41 -25.92 -5.68
C ASP A 95 21.28 -27.17 -5.96
N ALA A 96 21.93 -27.21 -7.13
CA ALA A 96 22.69 -28.38 -7.59
C ALA A 96 23.88 -28.70 -6.67
N PHE A 97 24.51 -27.69 -6.09
CA PHE A 97 25.59 -27.85 -5.12
C PHE A 97 25.29 -27.01 -3.87
N SER A 98 26.01 -27.29 -2.78
CA SER A 98 25.81 -26.60 -1.49
C SER A 98 27.08 -25.89 -1.04
N ASN A 99 28.03 -25.73 -1.95
CA ASN A 99 29.41 -25.31 -1.68
C ASN A 99 29.94 -24.35 -2.75
N ASP A 100 29.04 -23.81 -3.54
CA ASP A 100 29.11 -22.77 -4.54
C ASP A 100 28.54 -21.47 -3.97
N ASP A 101 28.67 -20.39 -4.74
CA ASP A 101 28.28 -19.05 -4.32
C ASP A 101 26.84 -18.70 -4.75
N ASP A 102 26.14 -19.59 -5.45
CA ASP A 102 24.73 -19.46 -5.88
C ASP A 102 24.42 -18.15 -6.63
N ILE A 103 25.40 -17.65 -7.40
CA ILE A 103 25.29 -16.37 -8.13
C ILE A 103 24.78 -16.61 -9.56
N VAL A 104 23.68 -15.94 -9.89
CA VAL A 104 23.17 -15.84 -11.26
C VAL A 104 23.84 -14.68 -11.99
N ASN A 105 24.51 -14.96 -13.11
CA ASN A 105 25.16 -13.93 -13.93
C ASN A 105 24.46 -13.78 -15.29
N PHE A 106 23.99 -12.59 -15.63
CA PHE A 106 23.39 -12.33 -16.93
C PHE A 106 24.42 -12.28 -18.07
N VAL A 107 24.01 -12.81 -19.23
CA VAL A 107 24.69 -12.59 -20.51
C VAL A 107 24.07 -11.36 -21.18
N TYR A 108 24.80 -10.25 -21.13
CA TYR A 108 24.35 -8.96 -21.64
C TYR A 108 24.38 -8.86 -23.18
N PRO A 109 23.55 -7.99 -23.78
CA PRO A 109 22.57 -7.13 -23.11
C PRO A 109 21.29 -7.89 -22.72
N ILE A 110 20.66 -7.45 -21.62
CA ILE A 110 19.30 -7.84 -21.23
C ILE A 110 18.38 -6.62 -21.32
N THR A 111 17.08 -6.85 -21.31
CA THR A 111 16.08 -5.77 -21.15
C THR A 111 15.34 -6.02 -19.85
N VAL A 112 15.21 -5.00 -19.02
CA VAL A 112 14.41 -5.04 -17.79
C VAL A 112 13.15 -4.20 -17.99
N GLN A 113 12.10 -4.53 -17.25
CA GLN A 113 10.83 -3.81 -17.19
C GLN A 113 10.50 -3.48 -15.73
N PHE A 114 10.35 -2.20 -15.44
CA PHE A 114 10.03 -1.72 -14.09
C PHE A 114 8.54 -1.87 -13.77
N GLN A 115 8.18 -1.74 -12.49
CA GLN A 115 6.79 -1.72 -12.00
C GLN A 115 5.88 -0.75 -12.77
N ASN A 116 6.44 0.38 -13.22
CA ASN A 116 5.75 1.39 -14.04
C ASN A 116 5.59 1.05 -15.54
N PHE A 117 5.92 -0.18 -15.93
CA PHE A 117 5.91 -0.74 -17.28
C PHE A 117 6.95 -0.16 -18.25
N THR A 118 7.78 0.80 -17.82
CA THR A 118 8.89 1.30 -18.65
C THR A 118 10.00 0.26 -18.76
N THR A 119 10.77 0.31 -19.85
CA THR A 119 11.85 -0.66 -20.09
C THR A 119 13.19 0.01 -20.26
N LEU A 120 14.25 -0.71 -19.87
CA LEU A 120 15.62 -0.29 -20.02
C LEU A 120 16.49 -1.43 -20.55
N VAL A 121 17.34 -1.14 -21.54
CA VAL A 121 18.31 -2.11 -22.05
C VAL A 121 19.60 -2.00 -21.23
N VAL A 122 19.86 -3.01 -20.42
CA VAL A 122 21.03 -3.13 -19.56
C VAL A 122 22.19 -3.69 -20.37
N GLN A 123 23.25 -2.90 -20.53
CA GLN A 123 24.36 -3.22 -21.44
C GLN A 123 25.45 -4.10 -20.81
N ASN A 124 25.56 -4.08 -19.48
CA ASN A 124 26.59 -4.76 -18.69
C ASN A 124 26.19 -4.76 -17.20
N SER A 125 27.00 -5.41 -16.36
CA SER A 125 26.79 -5.50 -14.92
C SER A 125 26.80 -4.14 -14.22
N ASP A 126 27.66 -3.22 -14.62
CA ASP A 126 27.74 -1.90 -13.96
C ASP A 126 26.39 -1.15 -14.05
N VAL A 127 25.70 -1.26 -15.20
CA VAL A 127 24.36 -0.68 -15.35
C VAL A 127 23.30 -1.42 -14.52
N LEU A 128 23.46 -2.74 -14.32
CA LEU A 128 22.55 -3.50 -13.46
C LEU A 128 22.74 -3.10 -12.00
N ASP A 129 24.00 -3.00 -11.55
CA ASP A 129 24.36 -2.59 -10.19
C ASP A 129 23.83 -1.19 -9.89
N ASP A 130 23.96 -0.24 -10.83
CA ASP A 130 23.39 1.11 -10.70
C ASP A 130 21.85 1.08 -10.52
N ILE A 131 21.14 0.16 -11.22
CA ILE A 131 19.69 0.01 -11.07
C ILE A 131 19.37 -0.58 -9.70
N MET A 132 20.10 -1.61 -9.26
CA MET A 132 19.89 -2.26 -7.96
C MET A 132 20.18 -1.32 -6.78
N ASP A 133 21.18 -0.45 -6.89
CA ASP A 133 21.48 0.56 -5.87
C ASP A 133 20.37 1.64 -5.78
N ASP A 134 19.68 1.90 -6.89
CA ASP A 134 18.52 2.81 -6.94
C ASP A 134 17.22 2.13 -6.46
N CYS A 135 17.20 0.80 -6.37
CA CYS A 135 16.09 0.07 -5.78
C CYS A 135 16.07 0.32 -4.27
N GLY A 136 14.92 0.76 -3.76
CA GLY A 136 14.74 0.98 -2.34
C GLY A 136 14.91 -0.30 -1.53
N GLU A 137 14.84 -0.18 -0.21
CA GLU A 137 14.74 -1.35 0.66
C GLU A 137 13.46 -2.12 0.31
N ASP A 138 13.61 -3.43 0.12
CA ASP A 138 12.51 -4.33 -0.12
C ASP A 138 11.65 -4.40 1.16
N ASP A 139 10.40 -3.95 1.04
CA ASP A 139 9.43 -4.03 2.11
C ASP A 139 8.81 -5.41 2.27
N GLY A 140 9.08 -6.32 1.33
CA GLY A 140 8.55 -7.66 1.24
C GLY A 140 7.09 -7.70 0.81
N PHE A 141 6.56 -6.62 0.23
CA PHE A 141 5.17 -6.54 -0.23
C PHE A 141 5.10 -6.32 -1.75
N ASP A 142 5.10 -7.43 -2.48
CA ASP A 142 5.09 -7.44 -3.95
C ASP A 142 3.70 -7.19 -4.57
N GLU A 143 3.59 -7.32 -5.90
CA GLU A 143 2.33 -7.25 -6.64
C GLU A 143 1.26 -8.22 -6.12
N ILE A 144 -0.01 -7.81 -6.29
CA ILE A 144 -1.17 -8.65 -5.93
C ILE A 144 -1.82 -9.14 -7.23
N GLU A 145 -1.46 -10.35 -7.68
CA GLU A 145 -1.87 -10.88 -8.99
C GLU A 145 -3.26 -11.56 -9.01
N CYS A 146 -3.79 -11.93 -7.85
CA CYS A 146 -4.99 -12.79 -7.74
C CYS A 146 -6.31 -12.04 -7.90
N ILE A 147 -6.22 -10.76 -8.25
CA ILE A 147 -7.33 -9.88 -8.51
C ILE A 147 -7.00 -8.97 -9.69
N ASN A 148 -7.98 -8.74 -10.55
CA ASN A 148 -7.80 -7.96 -11.77
C ASN A 148 -8.88 -6.89 -11.91
N PHE A 149 -8.48 -5.65 -12.20
CA PHE A 149 -9.43 -4.56 -12.46
C PHE A 149 -10.19 -4.76 -13.77
N ASN A 150 -11.51 -4.54 -13.74
CA ASN A 150 -12.31 -4.42 -14.95
C ASN A 150 -12.47 -2.94 -15.31
N PHE A 151 -11.76 -2.49 -16.34
CA PHE A 151 -11.77 -1.11 -16.82
C PHE A 151 -13.01 -0.78 -17.68
N PRO A 152 -13.40 0.51 -17.75
CA PRO A 152 -12.71 1.68 -17.19
C PRO A 152 -13.02 1.95 -15.71
N ILE A 153 -12.07 2.59 -15.02
CA ILE A 153 -12.26 3.18 -13.69
C ILE A 153 -12.26 4.71 -13.87
N VAL A 154 -13.30 5.37 -13.35
CA VAL A 154 -13.41 6.83 -13.44
C VAL A 154 -13.05 7.43 -12.09
N VAL A 155 -12.17 8.42 -12.09
CA VAL A 155 -11.62 9.04 -10.88
C VAL A 155 -11.82 10.55 -10.95
N ASN A 156 -12.34 11.12 -9.86
CA ASN A 156 -12.34 12.56 -9.63
C ASN A 156 -11.07 12.94 -8.87
N ILE A 157 -10.39 13.99 -9.30
CA ILE A 157 -9.15 14.49 -8.71
C ILE A 157 -9.44 15.87 -8.14
N TYR A 158 -8.90 16.18 -6.96
CA TYR A 158 -8.94 17.49 -6.34
C TYR A 158 -7.55 17.89 -5.85
N ASN A 159 -7.02 19.01 -6.34
CA ASN A 159 -5.74 19.55 -5.92
C ASN A 159 -5.96 20.70 -4.92
N ALA A 160 -5.56 20.49 -3.66
CA ALA A 160 -5.82 21.43 -2.57
C ALA A 160 -5.03 22.74 -2.68
N ASN A 161 -3.90 22.77 -3.40
CA ASN A 161 -3.07 23.97 -3.55
C ASN A 161 -3.72 25.03 -4.44
N ASN A 162 -4.36 24.60 -5.53
CA ASN A 162 -4.94 25.48 -6.54
C ASN A 162 -6.48 25.38 -6.62
N GLN A 163 -7.08 24.47 -5.84
CA GLN A 163 -8.53 24.21 -5.79
C GLN A 163 -9.10 23.79 -7.15
N LEU A 164 -8.30 23.10 -7.96
CA LEU A 164 -8.74 22.54 -9.24
C LEU A 164 -9.32 21.14 -9.04
N ALA A 165 -10.39 20.86 -9.79
CA ALA A 165 -11.00 19.55 -9.86
C ALA A 165 -10.99 19.05 -11.31
N GLU A 166 -10.64 17.78 -11.50
CA GLU A 166 -10.59 17.10 -12.79
C GLU A 166 -11.28 15.73 -12.69
N THR A 167 -11.77 15.21 -13.80
CA THR A 167 -12.26 13.83 -13.89
C THR A 167 -11.54 13.13 -15.01
N ILE A 168 -10.95 11.97 -14.71
CA ILE A 168 -10.24 11.15 -15.68
C ILE A 168 -10.91 9.77 -15.81
N SER A 169 -10.80 9.16 -16.98
CA SER A 169 -11.21 7.77 -17.22
C SER A 169 -9.97 6.94 -17.50
N ILE A 170 -9.65 6.07 -16.55
CA ILE A 170 -8.51 5.15 -16.61
C ILE A 170 -8.95 3.88 -17.32
N THR A 171 -8.17 3.41 -18.29
CA THR A 171 -8.59 2.34 -19.22
C THR A 171 -7.75 1.07 -19.15
N ASN A 172 -6.65 1.08 -18.38
CA ASN A 172 -5.78 -0.08 -18.17
C ASN A 172 -4.85 0.13 -16.97
N ASN A 173 -4.19 -0.94 -16.55
CA ASN A 173 -3.23 -0.97 -15.44
C ASN A 173 -2.07 0.03 -15.61
N VAL A 174 -1.48 0.15 -16.81
CA VAL A 174 -0.39 1.11 -17.06
C VAL A 174 -0.82 2.54 -16.74
N GLN A 175 -2.05 2.93 -17.13
CA GLN A 175 -2.58 4.25 -16.79
C GLN A 175 -2.90 4.39 -15.31
N LEU A 176 -3.44 3.34 -14.67
CA LEU A 176 -3.79 3.37 -13.26
C LEU A 176 -2.55 3.52 -12.37
N TYR A 177 -1.58 2.63 -12.53
CA TYR A 177 -0.34 2.63 -11.75
C TYR A 177 0.40 3.97 -11.88
N ASN A 178 0.68 4.39 -13.11
CA ASN A 178 1.40 5.66 -13.34
C ASN A 178 0.61 6.88 -12.86
N PHE A 179 -0.72 6.85 -12.89
CA PHE A 179 -1.55 7.91 -12.32
C PHE A 179 -1.36 7.99 -10.80
N LEU A 180 -1.48 6.87 -10.08
CA LEU A 180 -1.31 6.81 -8.63
C LEU A 180 0.10 7.22 -8.20
N GLU A 181 1.13 6.74 -8.89
CA GLU A 181 2.53 7.12 -8.62
C GLU A 181 2.79 8.62 -8.81
N SER A 182 2.09 9.23 -9.78
CA SER A 182 2.22 10.66 -10.08
C SER A 182 1.46 11.59 -9.14
N LEU A 183 0.61 11.05 -8.24
CA LEU A 183 -0.13 11.87 -7.27
C LEU A 183 0.83 12.66 -6.38
N GLU A 184 0.53 13.94 -6.18
CA GLU A 184 1.21 14.80 -5.21
C GLU A 184 0.52 14.70 -3.82
N ASP A 185 1.23 15.06 -2.75
CA ASP A 185 0.68 15.02 -1.37
C ASP A 185 -0.55 15.92 -1.17
N ASN A 186 -0.70 16.95 -2.01
CA ASN A 186 -1.83 17.88 -2.03
C ASN A 186 -2.96 17.46 -2.98
N GLU A 187 -2.87 16.29 -3.59
CA GLU A 187 -3.89 15.76 -4.48
C GLU A 187 -4.67 14.63 -3.81
N TYR A 188 -5.98 14.73 -3.92
CA TYR A 188 -6.93 13.77 -3.38
C TYR A 188 -7.76 13.22 -4.52
N ILE A 189 -8.05 11.93 -4.47
CA ILE A 189 -8.83 11.25 -5.49
C ILE A 189 -10.10 10.64 -4.88
N ALA A 190 -11.15 10.57 -5.67
CA ALA A 190 -12.38 9.85 -5.33
C ALA A 190 -12.79 8.97 -6.51
N ILE A 191 -12.95 7.68 -6.24
CA ILE A 191 -13.38 6.70 -7.25
C ILE A 191 -14.88 6.84 -7.49
N GLN A 192 -15.30 6.87 -8.76
CA GLN A 192 -16.71 6.81 -9.10
C GLN A 192 -17.20 5.37 -9.09
N TYR A 193 -17.81 4.99 -7.96
CA TYR A 193 -18.46 3.69 -7.82
C TYR A 193 -19.81 3.62 -8.57
N PRO A 194 -20.26 2.41 -8.97
CA PRO A 194 -19.58 1.13 -8.76
C PRO A 194 -18.46 0.85 -9.76
N ILE A 195 -17.45 0.11 -9.30
CA ILE A 195 -16.42 -0.52 -10.16
C ILE A 195 -16.55 -2.04 -10.07
N SER A 196 -15.76 -2.78 -10.83
CA SER A 196 -15.70 -4.24 -10.71
C SER A 196 -14.30 -4.79 -10.87
N VAL A 197 -14.07 -5.90 -10.20
CA VAL A 197 -12.83 -6.70 -10.26
C VAL A 197 -13.16 -8.14 -10.61
N THR A 198 -12.17 -8.89 -11.09
CA THR A 198 -12.25 -10.33 -11.32
C THR A 198 -11.19 -11.04 -10.48
N ASN A 199 -11.61 -11.96 -9.61
CA ASN A 199 -10.69 -12.74 -8.76
C ASN A 199 -10.08 -13.94 -9.51
N SER A 200 -9.16 -14.64 -8.85
CA SER A 200 -8.49 -15.88 -9.30
C SER A 200 -9.48 -16.97 -9.75
N ASN A 201 -10.66 -17.02 -9.14
CA ASN A 201 -11.76 -17.93 -9.48
C ASN A 201 -12.58 -17.49 -10.72
N ASN A 202 -12.17 -16.46 -11.45
CA ASN A 202 -12.87 -15.83 -12.57
C ASN A 202 -14.27 -15.30 -12.20
N GLN A 203 -14.49 -14.94 -10.95
CA GLN A 203 -15.73 -14.34 -10.48
C GLN A 203 -15.62 -12.82 -10.52
N THR A 204 -16.63 -12.16 -11.12
CA THR A 204 -16.73 -10.70 -11.10
C THR A 204 -17.37 -10.24 -9.80
N ILE A 205 -16.66 -9.38 -9.06
CA ILE A 205 -17.12 -8.75 -7.83
C ILE A 205 -17.40 -7.27 -8.15
N VAL A 206 -18.55 -6.77 -7.71
CA VAL A 206 -18.93 -5.35 -7.85
C VAL A 206 -18.63 -4.65 -6.55
N ILE A 207 -17.91 -3.53 -6.64
CA ILE A 207 -17.40 -2.76 -5.51
C ILE A 207 -18.13 -1.41 -5.48
N SER A 208 -18.59 -1.00 -4.30
CA SER A 208 -19.51 0.13 -4.13
C SER A 208 -18.96 1.31 -3.32
N ASN A 209 -17.86 1.12 -2.59
CA ASN A 209 -17.18 2.13 -1.77
C ASN A 209 -15.72 1.70 -1.50
N ASN A 210 -14.96 2.56 -0.81
CA ASN A 210 -13.56 2.29 -0.45
C ASN A 210 -13.43 1.07 0.46
N ASP A 211 -14.23 0.95 1.53
CA ASP A 211 -14.14 -0.16 2.49
C ASP A 211 -14.28 -1.52 1.80
N GLN A 212 -15.31 -1.68 0.97
CA GLN A 212 -15.50 -2.92 0.19
C GLN A 212 -14.38 -3.13 -0.83
N PHE A 213 -13.70 -2.08 -1.26
CA PHE A 213 -12.57 -2.23 -2.18
C PHE A 213 -11.34 -2.77 -1.45
N GLU A 214 -11.05 -2.22 -0.28
CA GLU A 214 -9.96 -2.65 0.58
C GLU A 214 -10.14 -4.11 0.99
N ASP A 215 -11.29 -4.46 1.56
CA ASP A 215 -11.62 -5.83 1.97
C ASP A 215 -11.41 -6.83 0.82
N VAL A 216 -11.87 -6.48 -0.39
CA VAL A 216 -11.77 -7.37 -1.56
C VAL A 216 -10.35 -7.55 -2.07
N ILE A 217 -9.46 -6.55 -1.89
CA ILE A 217 -8.04 -6.70 -2.24
C ILE A 217 -7.31 -7.48 -1.14
N GLU A 218 -7.58 -7.20 0.14
CA GLU A 218 -6.96 -7.90 1.27
C GLU A 218 -7.33 -9.39 1.28
N ASP A 219 -8.60 -9.74 1.05
CA ASP A 219 -9.03 -11.12 0.82
C ASP A 219 -8.27 -11.79 -0.34
N ALA A 220 -7.87 -11.01 -1.35
CA ALA A 220 -7.13 -11.52 -2.51
C ALA A 220 -5.63 -11.74 -2.22
N ILE A 221 -5.05 -11.05 -1.23
CA ILE A 221 -3.69 -11.28 -0.76
C ILE A 221 -3.62 -12.69 -0.14
N ASP A 222 -4.58 -13.02 0.73
CA ASP A 222 -4.68 -14.35 1.35
C ASP A 222 -4.85 -15.48 0.29
N ASP A 223 -5.59 -15.21 -0.78
CA ASP A 223 -5.79 -16.14 -1.90
C ASP A 223 -4.54 -16.29 -2.80
N CYS A 224 -3.59 -15.34 -2.76
CA CYS A 224 -2.36 -15.40 -3.57
C CYS A 224 -1.28 -16.31 -3.00
N ASP A 225 -1.23 -16.44 -1.69
CA ASP A 225 -0.19 -17.20 -0.99
C ASP A 225 -0.52 -18.71 -0.91
N ASP A 226 -0.82 -19.36 -2.05
CA ASP A 226 -1.17 -20.80 -2.15
C ASP A 226 -0.01 -21.77 -1.78
N ASP A 227 1.09 -21.25 -1.21
CA ASP A 227 2.05 -21.99 -0.41
C ASP A 227 1.74 -21.82 1.08
N SER A 228 0.77 -22.60 1.58
CA SER A 228 0.40 -22.80 2.98
C SER A 228 1.31 -22.13 4.04
N GLN A 229 0.93 -20.96 4.60
CA GLN A 229 1.00 -20.54 6.02
C GLN A 229 0.73 -19.02 6.18
N SER A 230 -0.48 -18.64 6.63
CA SER A 230 -0.86 -17.30 7.18
C SER A 230 -0.66 -16.08 6.26
N PRO A 231 -1.26 -14.92 6.57
CA PRO A 231 -1.08 -13.72 5.78
C PRO A 231 0.41 -13.32 5.73
N GLY A 232 1.06 -13.50 4.58
CA GLY A 232 2.18 -12.67 4.11
C GLY A 232 3.62 -13.01 4.51
N GLY A 233 3.94 -14.06 5.29
CA GLY A 233 5.34 -14.31 5.64
C GLY A 233 5.70 -15.74 6.03
N ASN A 234 6.81 -16.26 5.49
CA ASN A 234 7.42 -17.56 5.83
C ASN A 234 7.86 -17.72 7.31
N GLY A 235 7.41 -16.85 8.23
CA GLY A 235 7.77 -16.80 9.64
C GLY A 235 6.56 -16.62 10.55
N ASN A 236 6.68 -17.08 11.79
CA ASN A 236 5.70 -16.80 12.83
C ASN A 236 5.77 -15.30 13.19
N LEU A 237 4.65 -14.56 13.10
CA LEU A 237 4.56 -13.14 13.44
C LEU A 237 5.20 -12.79 14.80
N SER A 238 5.02 -13.64 15.81
CA SER A 238 5.66 -13.49 17.11
C SER A 238 7.19 -13.52 17.02
N ALA A 239 7.74 -14.40 16.18
CA ALA A 239 9.17 -14.45 15.93
C ALA A 239 9.67 -13.17 15.23
N ILE A 240 8.94 -12.69 14.23
CA ILE A 240 9.25 -11.45 13.49
C ILE A 240 9.24 -10.24 14.43
N LEU A 241 8.16 -10.05 15.21
CA LEU A 241 8.04 -8.95 16.18
C LEU A 241 9.22 -8.92 17.16
N THR A 242 9.65 -10.08 17.63
CA THR A 242 10.76 -10.20 18.59
C THR A 242 12.15 -10.11 17.97
N ASP A 243 12.25 -10.03 16.64
CA ASP A 243 13.50 -9.97 15.87
C ASP A 243 13.78 -8.55 15.36
N GLY A 244 13.99 -7.62 16.29
CA GLY A 244 14.50 -6.29 15.97
C GLY A 244 13.93 -5.16 16.80
N ILE A 245 14.19 -3.96 16.30
CA ILE A 245 13.67 -2.70 16.81
C ILE A 245 12.77 -2.11 15.74
N TRP A 246 11.53 -1.79 16.11
CA TRP A 246 10.49 -1.33 15.22
C TRP A 246 10.26 0.18 15.35
N TYR A 247 9.77 0.78 14.27
CA TYR A 247 9.38 2.18 14.19
C TYR A 247 7.99 2.26 13.57
N VAL A 248 7.18 3.23 14.00
CA VAL A 248 5.91 3.55 13.33
C VAL A 248 6.22 4.19 11.98
N SER A 249 6.00 3.46 10.89
CA SER A 249 6.14 3.96 9.51
C SER A 249 4.88 4.67 9.02
N TYR A 250 3.72 4.27 9.54
CA TYR A 250 2.44 4.90 9.26
C TYR A 250 1.51 4.74 10.46
N PHE A 251 0.82 5.80 10.84
CA PHE A 251 -0.29 5.74 11.79
C PHE A 251 -1.40 6.69 11.36
N TYR A 252 -2.61 6.16 11.27
CA TYR A 252 -3.81 6.89 10.88
C TYR A 252 -4.93 6.57 11.87
N ASP A 253 -5.43 7.63 12.49
CA ASP A 253 -6.62 7.65 13.36
C ASP A 253 -7.36 8.95 13.04
N ASP A 254 -8.47 8.81 12.32
CA ASP A 254 -9.27 9.86 11.65
C ASP A 254 -8.49 10.77 10.66
N THR A 255 -7.18 10.88 10.83
CA THR A 255 -6.21 11.74 10.17
C THR A 255 -4.83 11.06 10.22
N ASN A 256 -3.92 11.45 9.33
CA ASN A 256 -2.55 10.95 9.40
C ASN A 256 -1.82 11.58 10.60
N GLN A 257 -1.51 10.71 11.57
CA GLN A 257 -0.91 11.05 12.85
C GLN A 257 0.54 10.56 12.98
N THR A 258 1.08 9.89 11.95
CA THR A 258 2.44 9.29 11.89
C THR A 258 3.54 10.16 12.51
N SER A 259 3.54 11.46 12.21
CA SER A 259 4.58 12.39 12.70
C SER A 259 4.67 12.51 14.23
N MET A 260 3.62 12.13 14.97
CA MET A 260 3.59 12.16 16.43
C MET A 260 4.46 11.07 17.06
N TYR A 261 4.74 9.99 16.31
CA TYR A 261 5.58 8.87 16.74
C TYR A 261 7.01 8.96 16.21
N ALA A 262 7.37 10.07 15.56
CA ALA A 262 8.72 10.29 15.06
C ALA A 262 9.77 10.21 16.19
N GLY A 263 10.75 9.32 16.03
CA GLY A 263 11.82 9.10 17.00
C GLY A 263 11.45 8.16 18.15
N TYR A 264 10.25 7.57 18.16
CA TYR A 264 9.96 6.41 18.99
C TYR A 264 10.56 5.14 18.37
N THR A 265 11.03 4.25 19.23
CA THR A 265 11.45 2.90 18.87
C THR A 265 10.76 1.89 19.77
N PHE A 266 10.32 0.77 19.21
CA PHE A 266 9.55 -0.26 19.89
C PHE A 266 10.34 -1.56 19.90
N THR A 267 10.34 -2.26 21.04
CA THR A 267 10.97 -3.57 21.18
C THR A 267 9.98 -4.53 21.82
N PHE A 268 9.75 -5.66 21.15
CA PHE A 268 8.87 -6.73 21.61
C PHE A 268 9.71 -7.90 22.11
N ASN A 269 9.43 -8.37 23.33
CA ASN A 269 10.15 -9.49 23.92
C ASN A 269 9.29 -10.76 23.89
N SER A 270 9.94 -11.91 23.72
CA SER A 270 9.28 -13.23 23.64
C SER A 270 8.50 -13.66 24.89
N ASN A 271 8.61 -12.92 26.00
CA ASN A 271 7.83 -13.13 27.22
C ASN A 271 6.52 -12.30 27.25
N GLY A 272 6.15 -11.62 26.16
CA GLY A 272 4.96 -10.76 26.06
C GLY A 272 5.14 -9.36 26.64
N THR A 273 6.37 -8.96 26.99
CA THR A 273 6.65 -7.56 27.42
C THR A 273 7.12 -6.73 26.23
N SER A 274 6.68 -5.48 26.16
CA SER A 274 7.10 -4.50 25.14
C SER A 274 7.78 -3.31 25.83
N GLN A 275 8.56 -2.56 25.05
CA GLN A 275 9.14 -1.29 25.50
C GLN A 275 9.15 -0.29 24.35
N ALA A 276 8.61 0.89 24.61
CA ALA A 276 8.75 2.05 23.74
C ALA A 276 9.84 2.98 24.32
N MET A 277 10.74 3.44 23.47
CA MET A 277 11.81 4.38 23.84
C MET A 277 11.72 5.64 22.97
N SER A 278 11.78 6.81 23.61
CA SER A 278 11.91 8.10 22.92
C SER A 278 12.75 9.07 23.75
N ASN A 279 13.75 9.68 23.13
CA ASN A 279 14.66 10.65 23.78
C ASN A 279 15.29 10.16 25.10
N GLY A 280 15.53 8.85 25.23
CA GLY A 280 16.09 8.22 26.43
C GLY A 280 15.10 7.98 27.58
N ASN A 281 13.81 8.26 27.38
CA ASN A 281 12.73 7.81 28.27
C ASN A 281 12.19 6.47 27.78
N PHE A 282 11.81 5.62 28.72
CA PHE A 282 11.24 4.30 28.45
C PHE A 282 9.82 4.25 28.99
N LEU A 283 8.91 3.72 28.18
CA LEU A 283 7.59 3.28 28.58
C LEU A 283 7.60 1.75 28.48
N ASN A 284 7.33 1.07 29.57
CA ASN A 284 7.16 -0.38 29.51
C ASN A 284 5.73 -0.67 29.06
N GLY A 285 5.53 -1.85 28.51
CA GLY A 285 4.22 -2.29 28.08
C GLY A 285 4.13 -3.80 28.03
N SER A 286 3.01 -4.26 27.50
CA SER A 286 2.81 -5.64 27.10
C SER A 286 2.33 -5.71 25.65
N TRP A 287 2.47 -6.89 25.08
CA TRP A 287 1.90 -7.20 23.78
C TRP A 287 1.45 -8.64 23.77
N SER A 288 0.43 -8.94 22.97
CA SER A 288 0.02 -10.31 22.71
C SER A 288 -0.39 -10.47 21.25
N ASN A 289 -0.24 -11.69 20.73
CA ASN A 289 -0.70 -12.09 19.42
C ASN A 289 -1.62 -13.31 19.61
N TYR A 290 -2.80 -13.27 18.99
CA TYR A 290 -3.82 -14.31 19.10
C TYR A 290 -4.72 -14.35 17.87
N MET A 291 -5.45 -15.46 17.73
CA MET A 291 -6.50 -15.57 16.71
C MET A 291 -7.86 -15.20 17.31
N ASP A 292 -8.59 -14.30 16.66
CA ASP A 292 -10.02 -14.09 16.87
C ASP A 292 -10.82 -14.61 15.67
N GLY A 293 -11.34 -15.83 15.80
CA GLY A 293 -11.94 -16.52 14.65
C GLY A 293 -10.89 -16.87 13.60
N ALA A 294 -10.97 -16.21 12.44
CA ALA A 294 -10.02 -16.37 11.33
C ALA A 294 -8.99 -15.23 11.25
N GLU A 295 -9.19 -14.15 12.01
CA GLU A 295 -8.34 -12.97 12.02
C GLU A 295 -7.18 -13.18 13.00
N GLU A 296 -5.94 -12.95 12.55
CA GLU A 296 -4.78 -12.83 13.43
C GLU A 296 -4.74 -11.40 13.98
N LYS A 297 -4.63 -11.24 15.30
CA LYS A 297 -4.64 -9.94 15.98
C LYS A 297 -3.39 -9.72 16.83
N ILE A 298 -3.05 -8.45 17.01
CA ILE A 298 -2.05 -7.95 17.96
C ILE A 298 -2.74 -7.00 18.93
N GLU A 299 -2.60 -7.25 20.23
CA GLU A 299 -3.01 -6.32 21.28
C GLU A 299 -1.78 -5.65 21.87
N LEU A 300 -1.80 -4.32 21.95
CA LEU A 300 -0.72 -3.49 22.50
C LEU A 300 -1.20 -2.74 23.74
N ASP A 301 -0.34 -2.65 24.77
CA ASP A 301 -0.63 -1.93 26.02
C ASP A 301 0.66 -1.30 26.54
N TYR A 302 0.64 -0.02 26.94
CA TYR A 302 1.79 0.69 27.47
C TYR A 302 1.48 1.43 28.78
N ASP A 303 2.48 1.54 29.64
CA ASP A 303 2.38 2.33 30.85
C ASP A 303 2.23 3.82 30.49
N GLY A 304 1.10 4.42 30.86
CA GLY A 304 0.95 5.88 30.85
C GLY A 304 -0.30 6.36 30.14
N SER A 305 -0.16 7.49 29.43
CA SER A 305 -1.23 8.07 28.61
C SER A 305 -0.71 8.57 27.24
N ILE A 306 0.52 8.19 26.88
CA ILE A 306 1.28 8.80 25.77
C ILE A 306 1.10 8.00 24.48
N LEU A 307 0.85 6.70 24.61
CA LEU A 307 0.75 5.76 23.51
C LEU A 307 -0.66 5.17 23.40
N ASP A 308 -1.65 5.71 24.11
CA ASP A 308 -3.02 5.19 24.21
C ASP A 308 -3.67 5.00 22.84
N GLU A 309 -3.38 5.89 21.87
CA GLU A 309 -3.92 5.75 20.50
C GLU A 309 -3.31 4.55 19.73
N LEU A 310 -2.21 3.96 20.21
CA LEU A 310 -1.67 2.70 19.68
C LEU A 310 -2.19 1.47 20.44
N GLU A 311 -2.87 1.66 21.57
CA GLU A 311 -3.36 0.59 22.46
C GLU A 311 -4.71 0.06 21.99
N ASP A 312 -4.67 -0.77 20.95
CA ASP A 312 -5.85 -1.36 20.32
C ASP A 312 -5.68 -2.87 20.03
N ASP A 313 -6.76 -3.54 19.63
CA ASP A 313 -6.78 -4.94 19.16
C ASP A 313 -6.66 -5.07 17.63
N TRP A 314 -5.54 -4.56 17.14
CA TRP A 314 -5.14 -4.51 15.74
C TRP A 314 -5.26 -5.85 14.99
N GLU A 315 -6.05 -5.89 13.92
CA GLU A 315 -6.06 -6.94 12.91
C GLU A 315 -4.80 -6.89 12.05
N VAL A 316 -4.20 -8.05 11.82
CA VAL A 316 -3.01 -8.21 10.97
C VAL A 316 -3.45 -8.37 9.52
N ILE A 317 -3.03 -7.44 8.67
CA ILE A 317 -3.31 -7.45 7.22
C ILE A 317 -2.25 -8.28 6.50
N GLU A 318 -0.99 -7.89 6.65
CA GLU A 318 0.16 -8.54 6.02
C GLU A 318 1.43 -8.17 6.79
N TYR A 319 2.44 -9.03 6.75
CA TYR A 319 3.75 -8.75 7.34
C TYR A 319 4.87 -9.42 6.57
N SER A 320 6.03 -8.79 6.51
CA SER A 320 7.27 -9.37 6.01
C SER A 320 8.28 -9.53 7.15
N SER A 321 9.52 -9.85 6.82
CA SER A 321 10.58 -9.84 7.83
C SER A 321 10.83 -8.42 8.39
N THR A 322 10.54 -7.37 7.61
CA THR A 322 10.88 -5.97 7.92
C THR A 322 9.69 -5.04 8.08
N GLN A 323 8.49 -5.45 7.70
CA GLN A 323 7.27 -4.65 7.84
C GLN A 323 6.10 -5.43 8.44
N ILE A 324 5.21 -4.72 9.13
CA ILE A 324 3.95 -5.25 9.64
C ILE A 324 2.88 -4.19 9.36
N ARG A 325 1.78 -4.59 8.71
CA ARG A 325 0.64 -3.71 8.42
C ARG A 325 -0.59 -4.18 9.19
N LEU A 326 -1.16 -3.27 9.96
CA LEU A 326 -2.28 -3.53 10.84
C LEU A 326 -3.43 -2.55 10.57
N LYS A 327 -4.65 -3.00 10.83
CA LYS A 327 -5.85 -2.15 10.86
C LYS A 327 -6.70 -2.41 12.10
N ASP A 328 -7.48 -1.42 12.52
CA ASP A 328 -8.62 -1.61 13.41
C ASP A 328 -9.88 -1.06 12.75
N VAL A 329 -10.99 -1.79 12.83
CA VAL A 329 -12.29 -1.34 12.35
C VAL A 329 -13.18 -1.02 13.54
N SER A 330 -13.15 0.24 13.95
CA SER A 330 -13.88 0.72 15.11
C SER A 330 -15.40 0.52 14.98
N GLY A 331 -16.00 -0.14 15.97
CA GLY A 331 -17.44 -0.42 15.98
C GLY A 331 -18.32 0.85 16.02
N GLY A 332 -19.46 0.84 15.32
CA GLY A 332 -20.52 1.83 15.51
C GLY A 332 -20.38 3.15 14.71
N ASN A 333 -19.96 3.04 13.44
CA ASN A 333 -19.59 4.15 12.53
C ASN A 333 -18.22 4.77 12.83
N GLY A 334 -17.33 4.08 13.55
CA GLY A 334 -15.91 4.44 13.56
C GLY A 334 -15.32 4.21 12.17
N GLY A 335 -14.31 4.99 11.82
CA GLY A 335 -13.52 4.74 10.62
C GLY A 335 -12.66 3.49 10.77
N THR A 336 -11.80 3.27 9.78
CA THR A 336 -10.71 2.30 9.87
C THR A 336 -9.44 3.03 10.26
N ASP A 337 -8.79 2.55 11.31
CA ASP A 337 -7.50 3.04 11.78
C ASP A 337 -6.40 2.10 11.30
N TYR A 338 -5.17 2.62 11.16
CA TYR A 338 -4.06 1.85 10.63
C TYR A 338 -2.79 2.08 11.43
N LEU A 339 -2.05 1.01 11.70
CA LEU A 339 -0.75 1.05 12.35
C LEU A 339 0.25 0.20 11.57
N TYR A 340 1.22 0.84 10.93
CA TYR A 340 2.30 0.14 10.24
C TYR A 340 3.61 0.29 11.00
N LEU A 341 4.28 -0.85 11.18
CA LEU A 341 5.59 -0.94 11.80
C LEU A 341 6.61 -1.35 10.75
N SER A 342 7.81 -0.77 10.84
CA SER A 342 8.95 -1.14 10.01
C SER A 342 10.22 -1.29 10.85
N LYS A 343 11.19 -2.06 10.35
CA LYS A 343 12.55 -2.12 10.89
C LYS A 343 13.54 -1.78 9.76
N ASN A 344 14.68 -1.19 10.14
CA ASN A 344 15.80 -0.98 9.21
C ASN A 344 16.66 -2.24 9.07
#